data_AF-A0A9D4EQR7-F1
#
_entry.id   AF-A0A9D4EQR7-F1
#
_cell.length_a   1.000
_cell.length_b   1.000
_cell.length_c   1.000
_cell.angle_alpha   90.00
_cell.angle_beta   90.00
_cell.angle_gamma   90.00
#
_symmetry.space_group_name_H-M   'P 1'
#
loop_
_entity.id
_entity.type
_entity.pdbx_description
1 polymer ?
#
loop_
_entity_poly.entity_id
_entity_poly.type
_entity_poly.pdbx_seq_one_letter_code
_entity_poly.pdbx_strand_id
1 'polypeptide(L)'
;MQGRGVSTLSQGQFQRSLKKVIPLLNRVADKSNRLIGNVTSNLCESWMHIRTKFDGGKVVNHCNRFSWNTRYYAGGLRSNLGPKWVPIVWETCTNSKPGTICLQHYERKERQLITTGLSPHQIRRKEGGVVNYI
;
A
#
# COMPACT_ATOMS: atom_id res chain seq x y z
N MET A 1 -11.63 -9.86 -72.70
CA MET A 1 -12.24 -9.03 -71.64
C MET A 1 -12.35 -9.84 -70.35
N GLN A 2 -11.34 -9.75 -69.49
CA GLN A 2 -11.29 -10.43 -68.18
C GLN A 2 -11.13 -9.36 -67.10
N GLY A 3 -12.08 -9.29 -66.18
CA GLY A 3 -12.09 -8.29 -65.10
C GLY A 3 -13.23 -8.50 -64.12
N ARG A 4 -13.31 -9.68 -63.47
CA ARG A 4 -14.25 -9.98 -62.37
C ARG A 4 -13.64 -10.88 -61.29
N GLY A 5 -12.40 -10.60 -60.84
CA GLY A 5 -11.68 -11.48 -59.90
C GLY A 5 -11.34 -10.89 -58.53
N VAL A 6 -11.40 -9.57 -58.35
CA VAL A 6 -10.70 -8.91 -57.22
C VAL A 6 -11.64 -8.50 -56.07
N SER A 7 -12.93 -8.28 -56.31
CA SER A 7 -13.88 -7.78 -55.29
C SER A 7 -14.36 -8.85 -54.29
N THR A 8 -14.40 -10.12 -54.69
CA THR A 8 -14.96 -11.22 -53.88
C THR A 8 -13.99 -11.73 -52.80
N LEU A 9 -12.68 -11.72 -53.09
CA LEU A 9 -11.63 -12.14 -52.15
C LEU A 9 -11.52 -11.18 -50.96
N SER A 10 -11.61 -9.87 -51.21
CA SER A 10 -11.62 -8.81 -50.19
C SER A 10 -12.88 -8.88 -49.31
N GLN A 11 -14.06 -9.03 -49.90
CA GLN A 11 -15.32 -9.19 -49.15
C GLN A 11 -15.32 -10.46 -48.28
N GLY A 12 -14.78 -11.57 -48.78
CA GLY A 12 -14.67 -12.82 -48.02
C GLY A 12 -13.76 -12.71 -46.79
N GLN A 13 -12.64 -11.99 -46.90
CA GLN A 13 -11.75 -11.73 -45.77
C GLN A 13 -12.37 -10.78 -44.74
N PHE A 14 -13.05 -9.73 -45.20
CA PHE A 14 -13.77 -8.81 -44.32
C PHE A 14 -14.87 -9.52 -43.51
N GLN A 15 -15.66 -10.38 -44.15
CA GLN A 15 -16.69 -11.17 -43.49
C GLN A 15 -16.11 -12.15 -42.45
N ARG A 16 -14.93 -12.72 -42.71
CA ARG A 16 -14.23 -13.57 -41.72
C ARG A 16 -13.73 -12.77 -40.52
N SER A 17 -13.26 -11.55 -40.73
CA SER A 17 -12.84 -10.63 -39.66
C SER A 17 -14.03 -10.19 -38.81
N LEU A 18 -15.16 -9.83 -39.44
CA LEU A 18 -16.39 -9.48 -38.72
C LEU A 18 -16.91 -10.63 -37.86
N LYS A 19 -16.91 -11.87 -38.38
CA LYS A 19 -17.30 -13.05 -37.60
C LYS A 19 -16.44 -13.28 -36.34
N LYS A 20 -15.19 -12.79 -36.32
CA LYS A 20 -14.32 -12.84 -35.14
C LYS A 20 -14.54 -11.66 -34.19
N VAL A 21 -14.84 -10.47 -34.72
CA VAL A 21 -14.99 -9.23 -33.94
C VAL A 21 -16.37 -9.13 -33.26
N ILE A 22 -17.44 -9.55 -33.94
CA ILE A 22 -18.83 -9.51 -33.41
C ILE A 22 -18.97 -10.19 -32.04
N PRO A 23 -18.49 -11.44 -31.81
CA PRO A 23 -18.61 -12.08 -30.50
C PRO A 23 -17.76 -11.39 -29.42
N LEU A 24 -16.67 -10.71 -29.77
CA LEU A 24 -15.89 -9.90 -28.83
C LEU A 24 -16.65 -8.63 -28.43
N LEU A 25 -17.27 -7.95 -29.40
CA LEU A 25 -18.10 -6.78 -29.15
C LEU A 25 -19.30 -7.12 -28.26
N ASN A 26 -19.97 -8.24 -28.54
CA ASN A 26 -21.11 -8.71 -27.74
C ASN A 26 -20.68 -8.99 -26.29
N ARG A 27 -19.50 -9.62 -26.07
CA ARG A 27 -18.98 -9.82 -24.70
C ARG A 27 -18.64 -8.52 -23.96
N VAL A 28 -18.20 -7.49 -24.66
CA VAL A 28 -17.96 -6.17 -24.08
C VAL A 28 -19.28 -5.47 -23.76
N ALA A 29 -20.25 -5.55 -24.67
CA ALA A 29 -21.61 -5.03 -24.46
C ALA A 29 -22.30 -5.72 -23.28
N ASP A 30 -22.23 -7.04 -23.17
CA ASP A 30 -22.78 -7.83 -22.05
C ASP A 30 -22.15 -7.48 -20.70
N LYS A 31 -20.90 -7.02 -20.70
CA LYS A 31 -20.15 -6.62 -19.48
C LYS A 31 -20.12 -5.12 -19.24
N SER A 32 -20.75 -4.32 -20.10
CA SER A 32 -20.78 -2.85 -20.00
C SER A 32 -21.40 -2.37 -18.68
N ASN A 33 -22.39 -3.10 -18.17
CA ASN A 33 -22.99 -2.84 -16.86
C ASN A 33 -22.00 -2.95 -15.68
N ARG A 34 -20.91 -3.72 -15.83
CA ARG A 34 -19.82 -3.80 -14.82
C ARG A 34 -18.86 -2.61 -14.89
N LEU A 35 -18.76 -1.94 -16.04
CA LEU A 35 -17.91 -0.76 -16.25
C LEU A 35 -18.59 0.51 -15.71
N ILE A 36 -19.92 0.60 -15.83
CA ILE A 36 -20.69 1.76 -15.35
C ILE A 36 -21.05 1.62 -13.86
N GLY A 37 -21.16 0.40 -13.34
CA GLY A 37 -21.67 0.13 -11.98
C GLY A 37 -20.66 0.05 -10.84
N ASN A 38 -19.34 0.07 -11.08
CA ASN A 38 -18.33 -0.07 -10.01
C ASN A 38 -17.33 1.09 -9.96
N VAL A 39 -17.87 2.31 -10.04
CA VAL A 39 -17.09 3.55 -9.96
C VAL A 39 -16.40 3.65 -8.59
N THR A 40 -16.97 3.07 -7.54
CA THR A 40 -16.40 3.09 -6.19
C THR A 40 -15.11 2.28 -6.07
N SER A 41 -15.03 1.05 -6.62
CA SER A 41 -13.79 0.25 -6.51
C SER A 41 -12.68 0.85 -7.37
N ASN A 42 -12.97 1.21 -8.62
CA ASN A 42 -11.94 1.70 -9.55
C ASN A 42 -11.46 3.11 -9.16
N LEU A 43 -12.34 3.97 -8.65
CA LEU A 43 -11.96 5.27 -8.10
C LEU A 43 -11.20 5.12 -6.78
N CYS A 44 -11.61 4.19 -5.90
CA CYS A 44 -10.90 3.93 -4.66
C CYS A 44 -9.50 3.35 -4.93
N GLU A 45 -9.36 2.42 -5.87
CA GLU A 45 -8.06 1.90 -6.31
C GLU A 45 -7.18 2.99 -6.92
N SER A 46 -7.76 3.85 -7.77
CA SER A 46 -7.03 4.98 -8.37
C SER A 46 -6.58 5.98 -7.30
N TRP A 47 -7.45 6.28 -6.34
CA TRP A 47 -7.14 7.16 -5.21
C TRP A 47 -6.08 6.56 -4.27
N MET A 48 -6.20 5.27 -3.96
CA MET A 48 -5.22 4.54 -3.16
C MET A 48 -3.86 4.51 -3.85
N HIS A 49 -3.81 4.27 -5.16
CA HIS A 49 -2.57 4.31 -5.93
C HIS A 49 -1.91 5.70 -5.90
N ILE A 50 -2.69 6.78 -6.06
CA ILE A 50 -2.19 8.17 -5.93
C ILE A 50 -1.65 8.40 -4.52
N ARG A 51 -2.41 8.05 -3.47
CA ARG A 51 -2.01 8.20 -2.07
C ARG A 51 -0.75 7.41 -1.74
N THR A 52 -0.64 6.17 -2.20
CA THR A 52 0.56 5.32 -2.01
C THR A 52 1.80 5.92 -2.67
N LYS A 53 1.68 6.61 -3.81
CA LYS A 53 2.84 7.32 -4.39
C LYS A 53 3.27 8.52 -3.55
N PHE A 54 2.33 9.28 -2.97
CA PHE A 54 2.66 10.39 -2.06
C PHE A 54 3.20 9.92 -0.72
N ASP A 55 2.62 8.88 -0.12
CA ASP A 55 3.10 8.28 1.12
C ASP A 55 4.44 7.57 0.91
N GLY A 56 4.61 6.86 -0.22
CA GLY A 56 5.87 6.26 -0.63
C GLY A 56 6.97 7.30 -0.86
N GLY A 57 6.66 8.42 -1.53
CA GLY A 57 7.57 9.54 -1.68
C GLY A 57 7.98 10.16 -0.35
N LYS A 58 7.06 10.32 0.59
CA LYS A 58 7.35 10.78 1.97
C LYS A 58 8.23 9.78 2.73
N VAL A 59 7.96 8.48 2.60
CA VAL A 59 8.76 7.42 3.24
C VAL A 59 10.17 7.37 2.66
N VAL A 60 10.33 7.41 1.34
CA VAL A 60 11.63 7.42 0.65
C VAL A 60 12.41 8.70 0.98
N ASN A 61 11.76 9.87 0.95
CA ASN A 61 12.40 11.14 1.29
C ASN A 61 12.77 11.21 2.77
N HIS A 62 11.99 10.58 3.66
CA HIS A 62 12.43 10.33 5.02
C HIS A 62 13.66 9.40 5.03
N CYS A 63 13.62 8.24 4.37
CA CYS A 63 14.70 7.24 4.36
C CYS A 63 16.06 7.80 3.93
N ASN A 64 16.09 8.71 2.94
CA ASN A 64 17.32 9.21 2.34
C ASN A 64 18.15 10.16 3.23
N ARG A 65 17.65 10.61 4.38
CA ARG A 65 18.35 11.57 5.25
C ARG A 65 18.86 10.94 6.55
N PHE A 66 19.65 9.86 6.45
CA PHE A 66 20.10 9.02 7.58
C PHE A 66 18.97 8.47 8.49
N SER A 67 17.70 8.70 8.15
CA SER A 67 16.57 8.41 9.05
C SER A 67 16.28 6.92 9.16
N TRP A 68 16.73 6.10 8.20
CA TRP A 68 16.58 4.65 8.31
C TRP A 68 17.35 4.12 9.52
N ASN A 69 18.64 4.43 9.60
CA ASN A 69 19.50 4.05 10.72
C ASN A 69 18.98 4.63 12.02
N THR A 70 18.61 5.92 12.04
CA THR A 70 18.04 6.56 13.23
C THR A 70 16.74 5.89 13.68
N ARG A 71 15.84 5.49 12.77
CA ARG A 71 14.61 4.76 13.11
C ARG A 71 14.89 3.36 13.62
N TYR A 72 15.86 2.66 13.03
CA TYR A 72 16.25 1.33 13.47
C TYR A 72 16.85 1.37 14.88
N TYR A 73 17.80 2.28 15.13
CA TYR A 73 18.38 2.47 16.45
C TYR A 73 17.36 2.97 17.48
N ALA A 74 16.51 3.94 17.12
CA ALA A 74 15.43 4.41 18.00
C ALA A 74 14.40 3.30 18.30
N GLY A 75 14.14 2.41 17.34
CA GLY A 75 13.31 1.23 17.53
C GLY A 75 13.93 0.22 18.49
N GLY A 76 15.25 -0.03 18.36
CA GLY A 76 16.00 -0.85 19.30
C GLY A 76 16.00 -0.29 20.72
N LEU A 77 16.32 1.00 20.86
CA LEU A 77 16.33 1.69 22.16
C LEU A 77 14.95 1.70 22.82
N ARG A 78 13.88 1.93 22.07
CA ARG A 78 12.50 1.84 22.57
C ARG A 78 12.10 0.42 22.99
N SER A 79 12.65 -0.59 22.32
CA SER A 79 12.42 -1.99 22.68
C SER A 79 13.16 -2.37 23.96
N ASN A 80 14.32 -1.76 24.22
CA ASN A 80 15.14 -2.05 25.40
C ASN A 80 14.71 -1.21 26.63
N LEU A 81 14.43 0.07 26.43
CA LEU A 81 14.16 1.06 27.49
C LEU A 81 12.66 1.32 27.68
N GLY A 82 11.82 0.74 26.82
CA GLY A 82 10.38 0.88 26.87
C GLY A 82 9.82 2.10 26.11
N PRO A 83 8.48 2.21 26.04
CA PRO A 83 7.78 3.20 25.23
C PRO A 83 7.95 4.65 25.72
N LYS A 84 8.22 4.86 27.01
CA LYS A 84 8.45 6.19 27.61
C LYS A 84 9.77 6.84 27.21
N TRP A 85 10.71 6.06 26.67
CA TRP A 85 12.02 6.59 26.25
C TRP A 85 11.90 7.71 25.20
N VAL A 86 10.96 7.57 24.25
CA VAL A 86 10.84 8.54 23.14
C VAL A 86 10.36 9.92 23.60
N PRO A 87 9.28 10.06 24.39
CA PRO A 87 8.89 11.36 24.95
C PRO A 87 10.01 12.05 25.72
N ILE A 88 10.75 11.31 26.55
CA ILE A 88 11.83 11.85 27.39
C ILE A 88 12.97 12.40 26.53
N VAL A 89 13.43 11.61 25.56
CA VAL A 89 14.50 12.04 24.64
C VAL A 89 14.04 13.20 23.77
N TRP A 90 12.79 13.20 23.31
CA TRP A 90 12.25 14.33 22.55
C TRP A 90 12.31 15.63 23.35
N GLU A 91 11.83 15.61 24.59
CA GLU A 91 11.84 16.79 25.46
C GLU A 91 13.27 17.25 25.75
N THR A 92 14.20 16.31 25.95
CA THR A 92 15.62 16.61 26.19
C THR A 92 16.30 17.21 24.95
N CYS A 93 16.05 16.67 23.76
CA CYS A 93 16.70 17.12 22.53
C CYS A 93 16.12 18.41 21.97
N THR A 94 14.82 18.64 22.14
CA THR A 94 14.11 19.77 21.53
C THR A 94 13.76 20.88 22.51
N ASN A 95 13.94 20.66 23.82
CA ASN A 95 13.44 21.52 24.89
C ASN A 95 11.95 21.85 24.77
N SER A 96 11.20 20.97 24.09
CA SER A 96 9.78 21.15 23.81
C SER A 96 9.03 19.86 24.13
N LYS A 97 7.80 20.00 24.65
CA LYS A 97 6.99 18.82 24.94
C LYS A 97 6.50 18.17 23.65
N PRO A 98 6.51 16.84 23.55
CA PRO A 98 5.89 16.14 22.43
C PRO A 98 4.40 16.49 22.33
N GLY A 99 3.87 16.58 21.11
CA GLY A 99 2.44 16.85 20.91
C GLY A 99 1.55 15.80 21.59
N THR A 100 0.33 16.20 21.95
CA THR A 100 -0.64 15.37 22.69
C THR A 100 -0.90 14.01 22.06
N ILE A 101 -1.04 13.95 20.73
CA ILE A 101 -1.25 12.69 19.99
C ILE A 101 -0.06 11.73 20.17
N CYS A 102 1.16 12.27 20.15
CA CYS A 102 2.38 11.50 20.33
C CYS A 102 2.43 10.88 21.74
N LEU A 103 2.13 11.68 22.76
CA LEU A 103 2.07 11.23 24.15
C LEU A 103 1.01 10.13 24.33
N GLN A 104 -0.22 10.37 23.87
CA GLN A 104 -1.31 9.39 23.95
C GLN A 104 -0.96 8.05 23.29
N HIS A 105 -0.25 8.08 22.16
CA HIS A 105 0.19 6.88 21.49
C HIS A 105 1.14 6.05 22.37
N TYR A 106 2.14 6.68 22.99
CA TYR A 106 3.13 5.99 23.83
C TYR A 106 2.56 5.55 25.19
N GLU A 107 1.67 6.34 25.79
CA GLU A 107 0.91 5.95 26.99
C GLU A 107 0.02 4.73 26.73
N ARG A 108 -0.61 4.65 25.55
CA ARG A 108 -1.38 3.46 25.16
C ARG A 108 -0.48 2.23 25.06
N LYS A 109 0.71 2.35 24.47
CA LYS A 109 1.67 1.24 24.39
C LYS A 109 2.19 0.82 25.76
N GLU A 110 2.41 1.77 26.67
CA GLU A 110 2.79 1.46 28.05
C GLU A 110 1.69 0.69 28.79
N ARG A 111 0.43 1.12 28.66
CA ARG A 111 -0.71 0.39 29.22
C ARG A 111 -0.81 -1.03 28.66
N GLN A 112 -0.55 -1.22 27.37
CA GLN A 112 -0.52 -2.56 26.74
C GLN A 112 0.58 -3.45 27.33
N LEU A 113 1.77 -2.89 27.57
CA LEU A 113 2.88 -3.60 28.22
C LEU A 113 2.51 -4.03 29.65
N ILE A 114 1.95 -3.12 30.44
CA ILE A 114 1.52 -3.40 31.82
C ILE A 114 0.42 -4.48 31.83
N THR A 115 -0.58 -4.34 30.96
CA THR A 115 -1.71 -5.28 30.86
C THR A 115 -1.26 -6.69 30.47
N THR A 116 -0.26 -6.79 29.60
CA THR A 116 0.25 -8.10 29.15
C THR A 116 1.21 -8.74 30.16
N GLY A 117 1.71 -8.00 31.16
CA GLY A 117 2.69 -8.49 32.14
C GLY A 117 4.03 -8.90 31.50
N LEU A 118 4.26 -8.50 30.24
CA LEU A 118 5.43 -8.89 29.46
C LEU A 118 6.49 -7.80 29.55
N SER A 119 7.75 -8.21 29.70
CA SER A 119 8.87 -7.29 29.49
C SER A 119 8.83 -6.78 28.04
N PRO A 120 9.31 -5.54 27.77
CA PRO A 120 9.39 -4.97 26.42
C PRO A 120 10.00 -5.91 25.36
N HIS A 121 10.92 -6.78 25.76
CA HIS A 121 11.55 -7.78 24.89
C HIS A 121 10.65 -8.99 24.58
N GLN A 122 9.69 -9.32 25.45
CA GLN A 122 8.87 -10.53 25.36
C GLN A 122 7.61 -10.35 24.47
N ILE A 123 7.11 -9.11 24.28
CA ILE A 123 6.00 -8.83 23.36
C ILE A 123 6.34 -9.26 21.92
N ARG A 124 7.62 -9.13 21.53
CA ARG A 124 8.10 -9.47 20.18
C ARG A 124 7.90 -10.94 19.80
N ARG A 125 7.97 -11.87 20.77
CA ARG A 125 7.79 -13.31 20.51
C ARG A 125 6.33 -13.69 20.25
N LYS A 126 5.36 -12.89 20.71
CA LYS A 126 3.93 -13.16 20.48
C LYS A 126 3.42 -12.58 19.17
N GLU A 127 3.99 -11.46 18.71
CA GLU A 127 3.57 -10.82 17.44
C GLU A 127 4.39 -11.31 16.23
N GLY A 128 5.56 -11.93 16.44
CA GLY A 128 6.42 -12.49 15.41
C GLY A 128 6.24 -14.00 15.26
N GLY A 129 5.21 -14.42 14.52
CA GLY A 129 5.25 -15.71 13.86
C GLY A 129 6.51 -15.80 12.98
N VAL A 130 7.34 -16.78 13.27
CA VAL A 130 8.52 -17.28 12.55
C VAL A 130 8.90 -16.48 11.28
N VAL A 131 9.83 -15.54 11.42
CA VAL A 131 10.68 -15.12 10.28
C VAL A 131 11.96 -15.94 10.39
N ASN A 132 11.95 -17.10 9.74
CA ASN A 132 13.18 -17.86 9.47
C ASN A 132 14.02 -17.01 8.51
N TYR A 133 15.16 -16.52 9.00
CA TYR A 133 16.25 -16.09 8.14
C TYR A 133 17.04 -17.35 7.75
N ILE A 134 16.78 -17.87 6.55
CA ILE A 134 17.75 -18.61 5.74
C ILE A 134 18.00 -17.73 4.51
#